data_AF-A0A3M0AIT2-F1
#
_entry.id   AF-A0A3M0AIT2-F1
#
_cell.length_a   1.000
_cell.length_b   1.000
_cell.length_c   1.000
_cell.angle_alpha   90.00
_cell.angle_beta   90.00
_cell.angle_gamma   90.00
#
_symmetry.space_group_name_H-M   'P 1'
#
loop_
_entity.id
_entity.type
_entity.pdbx_description
1 polymer ?
#
loop_
_entity_poly.entity_id
_entity_poly.type
_entity_poly.pdbx_seq_one_letter_code
_entity_poly.pdbx_strand_id
1 'polypeptide(L)'
;MFNRIVFIFVLLATSLLGCAATNQTQQVTTSPADSFWQQLSLHCGMQYQGVMVSNDAVDADFAKATMLARFERCSADEIRVPFWVGNDKSRTWVFTREGDTIEFRHEHRHSDGSFDEVTGYGGFGEATGVDGQLNFPADAQTKAVFNATGLTVSLVNVWTVESSAEQFVYQLARPNRFFRVEFDSNSGTPLPSE
;
A
#
# COMPACT_ATOMS: atom_id res chain seq x y z
N MET A 1 -77.15 -63.30 -8.75
CA MET A 1 -76.56 -62.12 -9.40
C MET A 1 -76.25 -61.09 -8.32
N PHE A 2 -74.99 -60.99 -7.90
CA PHE A 2 -74.53 -59.94 -6.98
C PHE A 2 -73.32 -59.27 -7.62
N ASN A 3 -73.46 -58.00 -8.00
CA ASN A 3 -72.41 -57.23 -8.65
C ASN A 3 -71.73 -56.38 -7.56
N ARG A 4 -70.45 -56.63 -7.28
CA ARG A 4 -69.63 -55.83 -6.35
C ARG A 4 -68.82 -54.82 -7.14
N ILE A 5 -69.17 -53.55 -7.02
CA ILE A 5 -68.41 -52.42 -7.54
C ILE A 5 -67.29 -52.11 -6.55
N VAL A 6 -66.04 -52.20 -7.01
CA VAL A 6 -64.85 -51.78 -6.27
C VAL A 6 -64.52 -50.35 -6.67
N PHE A 7 -64.62 -49.40 -5.74
CA PHE A 7 -64.14 -48.03 -5.93
C PHE A 7 -62.65 -47.96 -5.59
N ILE A 8 -61.82 -47.67 -6.60
CA ILE A 8 -60.39 -47.38 -6.44
C ILE A 8 -60.27 -45.86 -6.23
N PHE A 9 -59.85 -45.44 -5.04
CA PHE A 9 -59.46 -44.06 -4.75
C PHE A 9 -58.04 -43.82 -5.26
N VAL A 10 -57.89 -42.95 -6.26
CA VAL A 10 -56.59 -42.45 -6.74
C VAL A 10 -56.23 -41.21 -5.92
N LEU A 11 -55.21 -41.34 -5.06
CA LEU A 11 -54.60 -40.22 -4.33
C LEU A 11 -53.69 -39.45 -5.28
N LEU A 12 -54.08 -38.21 -5.61
CA LEU A 12 -53.27 -37.26 -6.39
C LEU A 12 -52.36 -36.49 -5.41
N ALA A 13 -51.07 -36.82 -5.38
CA ALA A 13 -50.07 -36.08 -4.61
C ALA A 13 -49.52 -34.92 -5.45
N THR A 14 -49.94 -33.68 -5.13
CA THR A 14 -49.40 -32.45 -5.73
C THR A 14 -48.09 -32.07 -5.04
N SER A 15 -46.96 -32.28 -5.73
CA SER A 15 -45.63 -31.84 -5.32
C SER A 15 -45.42 -30.36 -5.65
N LEU A 16 -45.42 -29.51 -4.62
CA LEU A 16 -44.99 -28.11 -4.70
C LEU A 16 -43.46 -28.05 -4.85
N LEU A 17 -42.96 -27.84 -6.07
CA LEU A 17 -41.56 -27.44 -6.29
C LEU A 17 -41.39 -25.97 -5.88
N GLY A 18 -40.98 -25.75 -4.63
CA GLY A 18 -40.49 -24.45 -4.17
C GLY A 18 -39.14 -24.15 -4.82
N CYS A 19 -39.10 -23.16 -5.72
CA CYS A 19 -37.85 -22.60 -6.22
C CYS A 19 -37.18 -21.82 -5.09
N ALA A 20 -36.21 -22.43 -4.40
CA ALA A 20 -35.32 -21.73 -3.50
C ALA A 20 -34.36 -20.88 -4.34
N ALA A 21 -34.64 -19.58 -4.45
CA ALA A 21 -33.67 -18.62 -4.98
C ALA A 21 -32.53 -18.49 -3.97
N THR A 22 -31.42 -19.16 -4.24
CA THR A 22 -30.17 -18.98 -3.50
C THR A 22 -29.62 -17.60 -3.82
N ASN A 23 -29.81 -16.65 -2.91
CA ASN A 23 -29.06 -15.40 -2.89
C ASN A 23 -27.59 -15.74 -2.67
N GLN A 24 -26.85 -15.89 -3.76
CA GLN A 24 -25.39 -15.97 -3.72
C GLN A 24 -24.88 -14.56 -3.45
N THR A 25 -24.60 -14.25 -2.18
CA THR A 25 -23.77 -13.11 -1.82
C THR A 25 -22.42 -13.30 -2.47
N GLN A 26 -22.16 -12.54 -3.54
CA GLN A 26 -20.87 -12.49 -4.21
C GLN A 26 -19.86 -11.91 -3.22
N GLN A 27 -18.99 -12.76 -2.67
CA GLN A 27 -17.85 -12.30 -1.87
C GLN A 27 -16.97 -11.47 -2.79
N VAL A 28 -17.01 -10.15 -2.64
CA VAL A 28 -16.03 -9.26 -3.25
C VAL A 28 -14.72 -9.51 -2.50
N THR A 29 -13.78 -10.20 -3.14
CA THR A 29 -12.42 -10.34 -2.64
C THR A 29 -11.70 -9.02 -2.86
N THR A 30 -11.35 -8.32 -1.78
CA THR A 30 -10.53 -7.10 -1.81
C THR A 30 -9.21 -7.39 -2.53
N SER A 31 -8.83 -6.58 -3.52
CA SER A 31 -7.53 -6.75 -4.19
C SER A 31 -6.38 -6.38 -3.24
N PRO A 32 -5.15 -6.87 -3.45
CA PRO A 32 -4.00 -6.43 -2.64
C PRO A 32 -3.79 -4.90 -2.68
N ALA A 33 -4.04 -4.28 -3.84
CA ALA A 33 -3.98 -2.83 -4.00
C ALA A 33 -5.08 -2.11 -3.20
N ASP A 34 -6.32 -2.64 -3.21
CA ASP A 34 -7.41 -2.12 -2.38
C ASP A 34 -7.08 -2.22 -0.88
N SER A 35 -6.59 -3.38 -0.44
CA SER A 35 -6.21 -3.65 0.94
C SER A 35 -5.11 -2.68 1.39
N PHE A 36 -4.04 -2.57 0.59
CA PHE A 36 -2.96 -1.61 0.84
C PHE A 36 -3.45 -0.17 0.90
N TRP A 37 -4.26 0.27 -0.07
CA TRP A 37 -4.75 1.65 -0.12
C TRP A 37 -5.64 1.99 1.08
N GLN A 38 -6.50 1.06 1.50
CA GLN A 38 -7.33 1.24 2.69
C GLN A 38 -6.48 1.43 3.95
N GLN A 39 -5.45 0.59 4.14
CA GLN A 39 -4.54 0.74 5.29
C GLN A 39 -3.76 2.05 5.22
N LEU A 40 -3.19 2.39 4.06
CA LEU A 40 -2.41 3.60 3.88
C LEU A 40 -3.23 4.87 4.17
N SER A 41 -4.51 4.86 3.78
CA SER A 41 -5.44 5.98 3.97
C SER A 41 -5.78 6.24 5.45
N LEU A 42 -5.60 5.26 6.35
CA LEU A 42 -5.84 5.44 7.79
C LEU A 42 -4.91 6.47 8.42
N HIS A 43 -3.77 6.73 7.79
CA HIS A 43 -2.74 7.64 8.30
C HIS A 43 -2.98 9.11 7.95
N CYS A 44 -3.94 9.41 7.08
CA CYS A 44 -4.17 10.77 6.57
C CYS A 44 -4.40 11.81 7.66
N GLY A 45 -3.68 12.92 7.60
CA GLY A 45 -3.75 13.99 8.61
C GLY A 45 -2.83 13.77 9.82
N MET A 46 -2.07 12.68 9.86
CA MET A 46 -1.18 12.34 10.98
C MET A 46 0.30 12.48 10.61
N GLN A 47 1.14 12.60 11.63
CA GLN A 47 2.58 12.43 11.54
C GLN A 47 3.10 11.47 12.60
N TYR A 48 4.17 10.77 12.26
CA TYR A 48 4.78 9.74 13.11
C TYR A 48 6.29 9.93 13.16
N GLN A 49 6.86 9.73 14.35
CA GLN A 49 8.30 9.65 14.50
C GLN A 49 8.78 8.24 14.13
N GLY A 50 9.77 8.17 13.25
CA GLY A 50 10.36 6.94 12.78
C GLY A 50 11.54 6.48 13.62
N VAL A 51 11.74 5.17 13.65
CA VAL A 51 12.92 4.51 14.20
C VAL A 51 13.60 3.71 13.09
N MET A 52 14.89 3.94 12.91
CA MET A 52 15.70 3.11 12.02
C MET A 52 15.99 1.78 12.69
N VAL A 53 15.61 0.68 12.04
CA VAL A 53 15.82 -0.68 12.53
C VAL A 53 16.90 -1.46 11.77
N SER A 54 17.33 -0.93 10.62
CA SER A 54 18.53 -1.38 9.90
C SER A 54 19.80 -0.75 10.48
N ASN A 55 20.96 -1.35 10.24
CA ASN A 55 22.26 -0.92 10.80
C ASN A 55 23.38 -0.77 9.75
N ASP A 56 23.02 -0.55 8.50
CA ASP A 56 23.99 -0.34 7.42
C ASP A 56 24.80 0.94 7.65
N ALA A 57 26.12 0.88 7.49
CA ALA A 57 27.02 1.97 7.89
C ALA A 57 26.79 3.26 7.09
N VAL A 58 26.29 3.14 5.85
CA VAL A 58 25.94 4.27 4.99
C VAL A 58 24.77 5.10 5.53
N ASP A 59 24.00 4.56 6.48
CA ASP A 59 22.80 5.19 7.05
C ASP A 59 23.05 5.81 8.43
N ALA A 60 24.31 5.88 8.88
CA ALA A 60 24.66 6.34 10.22
C ALA A 60 24.13 7.75 10.56
N ASP A 61 23.94 8.61 9.56
CA ASP A 61 23.38 9.94 9.76
C ASP A 61 21.86 9.94 9.92
N PHE A 62 21.16 9.03 9.22
CA PHE A 62 19.73 8.81 9.43
C PHE A 62 19.47 8.26 10.83
N ALA A 63 20.28 7.31 11.29
CA ALA A 63 20.14 6.70 12.62
C ALA A 63 20.26 7.69 13.78
N LYS A 64 20.93 8.85 13.55
CA LYS A 64 21.11 9.92 14.54
C LYS A 64 20.08 11.04 14.43
N ALA A 65 19.28 11.06 13.36
CA ALA A 65 18.35 12.13 13.06
C ALA A 65 16.93 11.78 13.53
N THR A 66 16.17 12.81 13.91
CA THR A 66 14.72 12.66 14.04
C THR A 66 14.11 12.45 12.66
N MET A 67 13.45 11.32 12.47
CA MET A 67 12.75 10.97 11.25
C MET A 67 11.25 11.20 11.43
N LEU A 68 10.60 11.92 10.52
CA LEU A 68 9.15 12.15 10.56
C LEU A 68 8.50 11.77 9.23
N ALA A 69 7.55 10.86 9.26
CA ALA A 69 6.61 10.63 8.15
C ALA A 69 5.35 11.46 8.41
N ARG A 70 4.96 12.30 7.45
CA ARG A 70 3.84 13.26 7.59
C ARG A 70 2.84 13.03 6.47
N PHE A 71 1.61 12.62 6.76
CA PHE A 71 0.60 12.30 5.75
C PHE A 71 -0.24 13.54 5.40
N GLU A 72 0.36 14.48 4.67
CA GLU A 72 -0.16 15.85 4.51
C GLU A 72 -1.23 16.01 3.44
N ARG A 73 -1.12 15.30 2.31
CA ARG A 73 -2.12 15.38 1.23
C ARG A 73 -2.65 14.01 0.94
N CYS A 74 -3.95 13.84 1.14
CA CYS A 74 -4.68 12.63 0.79
C CYS A 74 -5.89 12.99 -0.05
N SER A 75 -6.07 12.22 -1.12
CA SER A 75 -7.22 12.28 -2.01
C SER A 75 -7.67 10.86 -2.31
N ALA A 76 -8.63 10.70 -3.22
CA ALA A 76 -9.11 9.36 -3.59
C ALA A 76 -8.03 8.53 -4.30
N ASP A 77 -7.11 9.19 -4.99
CA ASP A 77 -6.15 8.62 -5.94
C ASP A 77 -4.69 9.01 -5.66
N GLU A 78 -4.41 9.99 -4.80
CA GLU A 78 -3.04 10.35 -4.41
C GLU A 78 -2.88 10.54 -2.89
N ILE A 79 -1.82 9.95 -2.33
CA ILE A 79 -1.34 10.19 -0.95
C ILE A 79 0.11 10.66 -1.02
N ARG A 80 0.41 11.82 -0.44
CA ARG A 80 1.76 12.39 -0.34
C ARG A 80 2.22 12.42 1.11
N VAL A 81 3.39 11.85 1.33
CA VAL A 81 3.99 11.70 2.65
C VAL A 81 5.38 12.35 2.68
N PRO A 82 5.51 13.64 3.04
CA PRO A 82 6.81 14.21 3.36
C PRO A 82 7.55 13.38 4.40
N PHE A 83 8.80 13.06 4.08
CA PHE A 83 9.70 12.31 4.95
C PHE A 83 10.87 13.20 5.35
N TRP A 84 10.82 13.71 6.57
CA TRP A 84 11.84 14.61 7.11
C TRP A 84 12.90 13.83 7.88
N VAL A 85 14.16 14.22 7.70
CA VAL A 85 15.31 13.63 8.39
C VAL A 85 16.12 14.77 9.00
N GLY A 86 15.87 15.04 10.28
CA GLY A 86 16.39 16.24 10.93
C GLY A 86 15.92 17.51 10.21
N ASN A 87 16.87 18.30 9.70
CA ASN A 87 16.58 19.52 8.94
C ASN A 87 16.37 19.28 7.44
N ASP A 88 16.64 18.07 6.95
CA ASP A 88 16.44 17.72 5.55
C ASP A 88 14.97 17.38 5.29
N LYS A 89 14.30 18.24 4.53
CA LYS A 89 12.88 18.14 4.16
C LYS A 89 12.69 17.93 2.66
N SER A 90 13.75 17.49 1.97
CA SER A 90 13.76 17.39 0.51
C SER A 90 12.86 16.28 -0.04
N ARG A 91 12.47 15.30 0.77
CA ARG A 91 11.88 14.02 0.31
C ARG A 91 10.39 13.96 0.57
N THR A 92 9.65 13.53 -0.44
CA THR A 92 8.24 13.15 -0.34
C THR A 92 8.04 11.80 -0.99
N TRP A 93 7.41 10.89 -0.26
CA TRP A 93 6.86 9.66 -0.79
C TRP A 93 5.49 9.94 -1.41
N VAL A 94 5.31 9.59 -2.67
CA VAL A 94 4.07 9.83 -3.42
C VAL A 94 3.50 8.49 -3.83
N PHE A 95 2.29 8.20 -3.38
CA PHE A 95 1.52 7.02 -3.77
C PHE A 95 0.37 7.46 -4.66
N THR A 96 0.28 6.89 -5.86
CA THR A 96 -0.79 7.17 -6.83
C THR A 96 -1.54 5.88 -7.11
N ARG A 97 -2.87 5.94 -7.08
CA ARG A 97 -3.74 4.80 -7.34
C ARG A 97 -4.43 4.94 -8.69
N GLU A 98 -4.26 3.93 -9.53
CA GLU A 98 -4.93 3.80 -10.82
C GLU A 98 -5.61 2.43 -10.91
N GLY A 99 -6.91 2.38 -10.57
CA GLY A 99 -7.66 1.13 -10.50
C GLY A 99 -7.10 0.18 -9.43
N ASP A 100 -6.59 -0.97 -9.89
CA ASP A 100 -5.95 -2.02 -9.08
C ASP A 100 -4.42 -1.91 -9.04
N THR A 101 -3.84 -0.80 -9.54
CA THR A 101 -2.40 -0.55 -9.51
C THR A 101 -2.10 0.59 -8.54
N ILE A 102 -1.07 0.41 -7.72
CA ILE A 102 -0.47 1.48 -6.92
C ILE A 102 0.91 1.79 -7.50
N GLU A 103 1.12 3.02 -7.90
CA GLU A 103 2.44 3.56 -8.21
C GLU A 103 3.03 4.18 -6.95
N PHE A 104 4.32 3.96 -6.71
CA PHE A 104 5.07 4.59 -5.64
C PHE A 104 6.27 5.33 -6.21
N ARG A 105 6.41 6.62 -5.89
CA ARG A 105 7.50 7.48 -6.34
C ARG A 105 8.12 8.25 -5.18
N HIS A 106 9.41 8.53 -5.31
CA HIS A 106 10.17 9.44 -4.47
C HIS A 106 10.30 10.77 -5.21
N GLU A 107 9.72 11.82 -4.65
CA GLU A 107 9.92 13.17 -5.11
C GLU A 107 10.96 13.86 -4.23
N HIS A 108 12.07 14.25 -4.84
CA HIS A 108 13.10 15.05 -4.22
C HIS A 108 13.07 16.49 -4.78
N ARG A 109 13.17 17.46 -3.87
CA ARG A 109 13.24 18.88 -4.20
C ARG A 109 14.44 19.55 -3.53
N HIS A 110 14.98 20.55 -4.20
CA HIS A 110 15.91 21.50 -3.63
C HIS A 110 15.18 22.44 -2.64
N SER A 111 15.95 23.20 -1.86
CA SER A 111 15.40 24.14 -0.86
C SER A 111 14.56 25.27 -1.47
N ASP A 112 14.76 25.58 -2.75
CA ASP A 112 13.96 26.54 -3.52
C ASP A 112 12.67 25.93 -4.10
N GLY A 113 12.44 24.64 -3.85
CA GLY A 113 11.27 23.90 -4.31
C GLY A 113 11.38 23.34 -5.73
N SER A 114 12.45 23.62 -6.48
CA SER A 114 12.69 22.98 -7.77
C SER A 114 13.01 21.49 -7.60
N PHE A 115 12.75 20.70 -8.64
CA PHE A 115 13.00 19.25 -8.60
C PHE A 115 14.50 18.95 -8.64
N ASP A 116 14.92 17.98 -7.82
CA ASP A 116 16.27 17.39 -7.90
C ASP A 116 16.42 16.53 -9.17
N GLU A 117 17.64 16.37 -9.66
CA GLU A 117 17.93 15.52 -10.83
C GLU A 117 17.57 14.04 -10.57
N VAL A 118 17.73 13.58 -9.32
CA VAL A 118 17.36 12.22 -8.88
C VAL A 118 16.01 12.30 -8.17
N THR A 119 14.95 12.39 -8.96
CA THR A 119 13.55 12.46 -8.50
C THR A 119 12.63 11.61 -9.37
N GLY A 120 11.39 11.40 -8.94
CA GLY A 120 10.38 10.65 -9.70
C GLY A 120 10.72 9.17 -9.88
N TYR A 121 11.50 8.59 -8.96
CA TYR A 121 11.94 7.20 -9.02
C TYR A 121 11.15 6.31 -8.04
N GLY A 122 10.96 5.04 -8.37
CA GLY A 122 10.18 4.07 -7.62
C GLY A 122 9.69 2.92 -8.51
N GLY A 123 8.40 2.59 -8.45
CA GLY A 123 7.83 1.52 -9.26
C GLY A 123 6.35 1.28 -9.04
N PHE A 124 5.87 0.17 -9.58
CA PHE A 124 4.48 -0.29 -9.46
C PHE A 124 4.37 -1.41 -8.43
N GLY A 125 3.26 -1.42 -7.70
CA GLY A 125 3.00 -2.32 -6.60
C GLY A 125 2.83 -3.77 -7.04
N GLU A 126 3.61 -4.66 -6.43
CA GLU A 126 3.53 -6.10 -6.54
C GLU A 126 3.11 -6.69 -5.18
N ALA A 127 2.06 -7.52 -5.19
CA ALA A 127 1.56 -8.15 -3.98
C ALA A 127 2.60 -9.12 -3.39
N THR A 128 2.74 -9.09 -2.06
CA THR A 128 3.64 -10.00 -1.33
C THR A 128 2.92 -11.23 -0.76
N GLY A 129 1.59 -11.21 -0.77
CA GLY A 129 0.75 -12.16 -0.04
C GLY A 129 0.47 -11.76 1.41
N VAL A 130 0.96 -10.60 1.86
CA VAL A 130 0.64 -10.00 3.17
C VAL A 130 -0.26 -8.80 2.96
N ASP A 131 -1.37 -8.74 3.71
CA ASP A 131 -2.28 -7.60 3.68
C ASP A 131 -1.57 -6.31 4.09
N GLY A 132 -1.86 -5.21 3.39
CA GLY A 132 -1.22 -3.92 3.69
C GLY A 132 0.25 -3.83 3.25
N GLN A 133 0.79 -4.79 2.50
CA GLN A 133 2.17 -4.77 2.03
C GLN A 133 2.27 -4.87 0.51
N LEU A 134 3.06 -3.97 -0.08
CA LEU A 134 3.43 -4.02 -1.51
C LEU A 134 4.95 -3.86 -1.68
N ASN A 135 5.48 -4.58 -2.67
CA ASN A 135 6.81 -4.35 -3.20
C ASN A 135 6.73 -3.43 -4.42
N PHE A 136 7.73 -2.58 -4.61
CA PHE A 136 7.87 -1.69 -5.75
C PHE A 136 9.27 -1.87 -6.30
N PRO A 137 9.49 -2.79 -7.26
CA PRO A 137 10.78 -2.91 -7.94
C PRO A 137 11.07 -1.68 -8.79
N ALA A 138 12.35 -1.33 -8.94
CA ALA A 138 12.79 -0.29 -9.86
C ALA A 138 12.28 -0.55 -11.30
N ASP A 139 11.33 0.27 -11.73
CA ASP A 139 10.71 0.18 -13.05
C ASP A 139 11.61 0.79 -14.15
N ALA A 140 11.12 0.78 -15.39
CA ALA A 140 11.89 1.27 -16.53
C ALA A 140 12.23 2.77 -16.42
N GLN A 141 11.29 3.59 -15.95
CA GLN A 141 11.51 5.02 -15.72
C GLN A 141 12.60 5.23 -14.67
N THR A 142 12.51 4.54 -13.55
CA THR A 142 13.49 4.59 -12.46
C THR A 142 14.87 4.17 -12.90
N LYS A 143 14.97 3.10 -13.69
CA LYS A 143 16.23 2.64 -14.27
C LYS A 143 16.81 3.67 -15.23
N ALA A 144 15.98 4.39 -15.99
CA ALA A 144 16.44 5.49 -16.84
C ALA A 144 17.03 6.64 -16.02
N VAL A 145 16.34 7.08 -14.96
CA VAL A 145 16.85 8.11 -14.02
C VAL A 145 18.19 7.70 -13.41
N PHE A 146 18.28 6.48 -12.89
CA PHE A 146 19.51 5.98 -12.26
C PHE A 146 20.66 5.79 -13.25
N ASN A 147 20.39 5.36 -14.49
CA ASN A 147 21.43 5.28 -15.52
C ASN A 147 21.94 6.68 -15.91
N ALA A 148 21.04 7.65 -16.08
CA ALA A 148 21.41 9.02 -16.45
C ALA A 148 22.28 9.70 -15.38
N THR A 149 22.04 9.38 -14.10
CA THR A 149 22.71 9.99 -12.95
C THR A 149 23.84 9.15 -12.35
N GLY A 150 24.20 8.03 -13.01
CA GLY A 150 25.31 7.16 -12.58
C GLY A 150 25.03 6.28 -11.36
N LEU A 151 23.77 6.18 -10.90
CA LEU A 151 23.33 5.36 -9.77
C LEU A 151 23.05 3.90 -10.16
N THR A 152 23.92 3.28 -10.97
CA THR A 152 23.67 1.96 -11.57
C THR A 152 23.52 0.81 -10.55
N VAL A 153 24.09 0.96 -9.35
CA VAL A 153 23.88 0.00 -8.25
C VAL A 153 22.41 -0.04 -7.78
N SER A 154 21.64 1.01 -8.04
CA SER A 154 20.23 1.14 -7.63
C SER A 154 19.24 0.56 -8.65
N LEU A 155 19.70 0.06 -9.80
CA LEU A 155 18.83 -0.52 -10.84
C LEU A 155 18.07 -1.78 -10.39
N VAL A 156 18.53 -2.40 -9.30
CA VAL A 156 17.94 -3.60 -8.69
C VAL A 156 17.32 -3.29 -7.31
N ASN A 157 17.09 -2.02 -7.00
CA ASN A 157 16.35 -1.64 -5.80
C ASN A 157 14.94 -2.23 -5.85
N VAL A 158 14.50 -2.72 -4.70
CA VAL A 158 13.10 -2.99 -4.41
C VAL A 158 12.75 -2.20 -3.16
N TRP A 159 11.72 -1.36 -3.26
CA TRP A 159 11.11 -0.73 -2.12
C TRP A 159 9.99 -1.60 -1.59
N THR A 160 9.83 -1.70 -0.28
CA THR A 160 8.69 -2.37 0.34
C THR A 160 8.03 -1.36 1.28
N VAL A 161 6.70 -1.25 1.18
CA VAL A 161 5.91 -0.45 2.09
C VAL A 161 4.92 -1.37 2.79
N GLU A 162 4.88 -1.29 4.11
CA GLU A 162 3.89 -1.97 4.95
C GLU A 162 3.05 -0.89 5.63
N SER A 163 1.74 -1.10 5.66
CA SER A 163 0.80 -0.21 6.33
C SER A 163 -0.29 -1.02 7.01
N SER A 164 -0.55 -0.68 8.26
CA SER A 164 -1.68 -1.13 9.06
C SER A 164 -2.16 0.03 9.95
N ALA A 165 -3.24 -0.18 10.71
CA ALA A 165 -3.70 0.82 11.68
C ALA A 165 -2.64 1.15 12.76
N GLU A 166 -1.75 0.19 13.06
CA GLU A 166 -0.75 0.29 14.14
C GLU A 166 0.63 0.67 13.64
N GLN A 167 0.95 0.44 12.37
CA GLN A 167 2.33 0.62 11.87
C GLN A 167 2.37 1.10 10.42
N PHE A 168 3.34 1.97 10.14
CA PHE A 168 3.78 2.29 8.80
C PHE A 168 5.27 1.96 8.68
N VAL A 169 5.68 1.36 7.56
CA VAL A 169 7.07 0.97 7.32
C VAL A 169 7.49 1.37 5.93
N TYR A 170 8.71 1.91 5.84
CA TYR A 170 9.41 2.07 4.57
C TYR A 170 10.71 1.25 4.60
N GLN A 171 10.93 0.48 3.53
CA GLN A 171 12.10 -0.35 3.35
C GLN A 171 12.67 -0.19 1.94
N LEU A 172 14.00 -0.23 1.85
CA LEU A 172 14.74 -0.37 0.60
C LEU A 172 15.71 -1.55 0.73
N ALA A 173 15.66 -2.47 -0.23
CA ALA A 173 16.57 -3.61 -0.31
C ALA A 173 17.17 -3.76 -1.71
N ARG A 174 18.44 -4.17 -1.74
CA ARG A 174 19.15 -4.72 -2.91
C ARG A 174 20.36 -5.54 -2.42
N PRO A 175 21.12 -6.26 -3.27
CA PRO A 175 22.31 -6.97 -2.82
C PRO A 175 23.26 -6.05 -2.04
N ASN A 176 23.64 -6.48 -0.82
CA ASN A 176 24.52 -5.76 0.10
C ASN A 176 24.01 -4.38 0.56
N ARG A 177 22.70 -4.14 0.53
CA ARG A 177 22.08 -2.91 1.02
C ARG A 177 20.73 -3.21 1.66
N PHE A 178 20.54 -2.76 2.88
CA PHE A 178 19.25 -2.84 3.56
C PHE A 178 19.00 -1.57 4.40
N PHE A 179 17.90 -0.88 4.09
CA PHE A 179 17.41 0.28 4.82
C PHE A 179 15.99 0.00 5.26
N ARG A 180 15.67 0.20 6.54
CA ARG A 180 14.31 0.05 7.07
C ARG A 180 14.06 1.05 8.19
N VAL A 181 12.96 1.79 8.05
CA VAL A 181 12.44 2.71 9.06
C VAL A 181 11.02 2.31 9.38
N GLU A 182 10.73 2.21 10.67
CA GLU A 182 9.42 1.84 11.19
C GLU A 182 8.81 3.00 11.97
N PHE A 183 7.51 3.19 11.81
CA PHE A 183 6.74 4.26 12.42
C PHE A 183 5.57 3.65 13.20
N ASP A 184 5.53 3.87 14.52
CA ASP A 184 4.42 3.42 15.37
C ASP A 184 3.25 4.39 15.25
N SER A 185 2.16 3.94 14.63
CA SER A 185 0.99 4.75 14.38
C SER A 185 0.18 5.06 15.64
N ASN A 186 0.35 4.26 16.70
CA ASN A 186 -0.29 4.51 17.99
C ASN A 186 0.31 5.71 18.72
N SER A 187 1.53 6.11 18.36
CA SER A 187 2.24 7.27 18.90
C SER A 187 2.07 8.54 18.05
N GLY A 188 1.24 8.47 17.00
CA GLY A 188 1.03 9.56 16.06
C GLY A 188 0.45 10.82 16.68
N THR A 189 0.82 11.96 16.09
CA THR A 189 0.21 13.25 16.40
C THR A 189 -0.50 13.79 15.16
N PRO A 190 -1.62 14.52 15.32
CA PRO A 190 -2.20 15.24 14.20
C PRO A 190 -1.19 16.22 13.60
N LEU A 191 -1.26 16.43 12.29
CA LEU A 191 -0.52 17.49 11.65
C LEU A 191 -0.95 18.85 12.22
N PRO A 192 -0.02 19.82 12.34
CA PRO A 192 -0.38 21.18 12.70
C PRO A 192 -1.43 21.74 11.73
N SER A 193 -2.40 22.48 12.26
CA SER A 193 -3.30 23.27 11.41
C SER A 193 -2.49 24.32 10.65
N GLU A 194 -2.71 24.42 9.34
CA GLU A 194 -2.17 25.52 8.51
C GLU A 194 -2.66 26.90 8.97
#